data_AF-A0A9E6A0L0-F1
#
_entry.id   AF-A0A9E6A0L0-F1
#
_cell.length_a   1.000
_cell.length_b   1.000
_cell.length_c   1.000
_cell.angle_alpha   90.00
_cell.angle_beta   90.00
_cell.angle_gamma   90.00
#
_symmetry.space_group_name_H-M   'P 1'
#
loop_
_entity.id
_entity.type
_entity.pdbx_description
1 polymer ?
#
loop_
_entity_poly.entity_id
_entity_poly.type
_entity_poly.pdbx_seq_one_letter_code
_entity_poly.pdbx_strand_id
1 'polypeptide(L)'
;MAKAKLKQRLSGYWKMEAGNVLLMPIVLAFLAGWNLSWVTILSFVPMMMLLIIGAYYWRAKLKQLEDRSYRFDAAMQIISTSQVPALILTLLATAAVAYGWLTPGVFSGGWEQGVATFAAVLAGLEYINYYHRQLQHFDHGPDFKRLLAGKGLRPSQMARDLQAYRRT
;
A
#
# COMPACT_ATOMS: atom_id res chain seq x y z
N MET A 1 -15.83 24.11 8.81
CA MET A 1 -14.36 24.00 8.63
C MET A 1 -13.84 22.55 8.56
N ALA A 2 -14.29 21.61 9.40
CA ALA A 2 -13.77 20.23 9.42
C ALA A 2 -13.89 19.48 8.07
N LYS A 3 -15.02 19.61 7.36
CA LYS A 3 -15.25 18.93 6.07
C LYS A 3 -14.32 19.41 4.95
N ALA A 4 -14.01 20.70 4.91
CA ALA A 4 -13.08 21.28 3.91
C ALA A 4 -11.65 20.81 4.16
N LYS A 5 -11.21 20.82 5.43
CA LYS A 5 -9.88 20.31 5.84
C LYS A 5 -9.72 18.82 5.52
N LEU A 6 -10.77 18.03 5.71
CA LEU A 6 -10.77 16.61 5.34
C LEU A 6 -10.63 16.41 3.83
N LYS A 7 -11.39 17.15 3.01
CA LYS A 7 -11.28 17.08 1.54
C LYS A 7 -9.87 17.44 1.05
N GLN A 8 -9.27 18.50 1.60
CA GLN A 8 -7.91 18.91 1.25
C GLN A 8 -6.89 17.81 1.58
N ARG A 9 -7.01 17.18 2.75
CA ARG A 9 -6.13 16.08 3.18
C ARG A 9 -6.27 14.86 2.27
N LEU A 10 -7.49 14.45 1.95
CA LEU A 10 -7.75 13.33 1.03
C LEU A 10 -7.24 13.61 -0.39
N SER A 11 -7.36 14.86 -0.86
CA SER A 11 -6.81 15.31 -2.14
C SER A 11 -5.29 15.19 -2.19
N GLY A 12 -4.61 15.43 -1.06
CA GLY A 12 -3.18 15.20 -0.91
C GLY A 12 -2.82 13.72 -1.01
N TYR A 13 -3.54 12.85 -0.30
CA TYR A 13 -3.23 11.42 -0.24
C TYR A 13 -3.29 10.72 -1.60
N TRP A 14 -4.38 10.85 -2.35
CA TRP A 14 -4.45 10.13 -3.63
C TRP A 14 -3.37 10.59 -4.62
N LYS A 15 -2.98 11.88 -4.59
CA LYS A 15 -1.89 12.41 -5.42
C LYS A 15 -0.53 11.90 -4.97
N MET A 16 -0.30 11.82 -3.67
CA MET A 16 0.93 11.28 -3.09
C MET A 16 1.09 9.81 -3.47
N GLU A 17 0.07 8.98 -3.21
CA GLU A 17 0.08 7.56 -3.56
C GLU A 17 0.30 7.38 -5.07
N ALA A 18 -0.44 8.11 -5.91
CA ALA A 18 -0.29 8.05 -7.37
C ALA A 18 1.10 8.50 -7.84
N GLY A 19 1.68 9.53 -7.21
CA GLY A 19 3.06 9.95 -7.48
C GLY A 19 4.07 8.87 -7.10
N ASN A 20 3.87 8.24 -5.94
CA ASN A 20 4.73 7.18 -5.42
C ASN A 20 4.72 5.93 -6.30
N VAL A 21 3.63 5.65 -7.03
CA VAL A 21 3.58 4.55 -8.02
C VAL A 21 4.77 4.63 -8.99
N LEU A 22 5.17 5.83 -9.41
CA LEU A 22 6.29 6.03 -10.33
C LEU A 22 7.58 6.44 -9.61
N LEU A 23 7.49 7.33 -8.62
CA LEU A 23 8.66 7.84 -7.93
C LEU A 23 9.39 6.75 -7.15
N MET A 24 8.67 5.86 -6.45
CA MET A 24 9.28 4.79 -5.67
C MET A 24 10.13 3.84 -6.52
N PRO A 25 9.60 3.18 -7.57
CA PRO A 25 10.41 2.29 -8.38
C PRO A 25 11.57 3.01 -9.09
N ILE A 26 11.41 4.27 -9.51
CA ILE A 26 12.50 5.04 -10.13
C ILE A 26 13.63 5.33 -9.12
N VAL A 27 13.29 5.83 -7.94
CA VAL A 27 14.29 6.12 -6.89
C VAL A 27 14.99 4.84 -6.45
N LEU A 28 14.24 3.76 -6.25
CA LEU A 28 14.80 2.47 -5.87
C LEU A 28 15.69 1.88 -6.98
N ALA A 29 15.29 2.00 -8.25
CA ALA A 29 16.12 1.57 -9.37
C ALA A 29 17.40 2.39 -9.50
N PHE A 30 17.31 3.71 -9.30
CA PHE A 30 18.47 4.59 -9.26
C PHE A 30 19.44 4.20 -8.14
N LEU A 31 18.93 3.90 -6.94
CA LEU A 31 19.76 3.40 -5.84
C LEU A 31 20.45 2.09 -6.21
N ALA A 32 19.73 1.14 -6.83
CA ALA A 32 20.31 -0.10 -7.34
C ALA A 32 21.27 0.08 -8.55
N GLY A 33 21.54 1.32 -8.99
CA GLY A 33 22.39 1.61 -10.13
C GLY A 33 21.84 1.09 -11.45
N TRP A 34 20.51 0.98 -11.57
CA TRP A 34 19.78 0.43 -12.74
C TRP A 34 20.06 -1.04 -13.07
N ASN A 35 20.83 -1.73 -12.24
CA ASN A 35 21.04 -3.17 -12.35
C ASN A 35 19.94 -3.87 -11.55
N LEU A 36 18.82 -4.22 -12.18
CA LEU A 36 17.69 -4.85 -11.49
C LEU A 36 17.64 -6.34 -11.81
N SER A 37 17.72 -7.17 -10.76
CA SER A 37 17.42 -8.59 -10.93
C SER A 37 15.92 -8.82 -11.18
N TRP A 38 15.58 -10.02 -11.64
CA TRP A 38 14.18 -10.44 -11.74
C TRP A 38 13.46 -10.41 -10.37
N VAL A 39 14.19 -10.60 -9.25
CA VAL A 39 13.63 -10.53 -7.90
C VAL A 39 13.23 -9.09 -7.55
N THR A 40 14.06 -8.11 -7.89
CA THR A 40 13.73 -6.69 -7.70
C THR A 40 12.52 -6.29 -8.53
N ILE A 41 12.49 -6.67 -9.81
CA ILE A 41 11.35 -6.39 -10.70
C ILE A 41 10.06 -7.01 -10.14
N LEU A 42 10.12 -8.28 -9.72
CA LEU A 42 8.98 -8.96 -9.13
C LEU A 42 8.50 -8.28 -7.84
N SER A 43 9.41 -7.71 -7.04
CA SER A 43 9.08 -7.00 -5.80
C SER A 43 8.43 -5.63 -6.04
N PHE A 44 8.73 -4.98 -7.16
CA PHE A 44 8.07 -3.72 -7.54
C PHE A 44 6.61 -3.92 -7.93
N VAL A 45 6.23 -5.07 -8.49
CA VAL A 45 4.87 -5.34 -8.95
C VAL A 45 3.82 -5.19 -7.83
N PRO A 46 3.88 -5.93 -6.71
CA PRO A 46 2.89 -5.78 -5.63
C PRO A 46 2.99 -4.41 -4.94
N MET A 47 4.20 -3.84 -4.82
CA MET A 47 4.39 -2.50 -4.26
C MET A 47 3.62 -1.45 -5.07
N MET A 48 3.83 -1.39 -6.39
CA MET A 48 3.13 -0.45 -7.27
C MET A 48 1.63 -0.73 -7.32
N MET A 49 1.23 -2.01 -7.39
CA MET A 49 -0.18 -2.40 -7.38
C MET A 49 -0.90 -1.91 -6.12
N LEU A 50 -0.30 -2.05 -4.95
CA LEU A 50 -0.89 -1.60 -3.69
C LEU A 50 -0.95 -0.07 -3.61
N LEU A 51 0.07 0.65 -4.07
CA LEU A 51 0.03 2.11 -4.20
C LEU A 51 -1.10 2.58 -5.14
N ILE A 52 -1.31 1.87 -6.26
CA ILE A 52 -2.45 2.13 -7.16
C ILE A 52 -3.79 1.90 -6.44
N ILE A 53 -3.93 0.81 -5.68
CA ILE A 53 -5.14 0.50 -4.90
C ILE A 53 -5.39 1.61 -3.86
N GLY A 54 -4.35 2.05 -3.14
CA GLY A 54 -4.42 3.14 -2.19
C GLY A 54 -4.86 4.46 -2.85
N ALA A 55 -4.22 4.84 -3.95
CA ALA A 55 -4.57 6.03 -4.73
C ALA A 55 -6.02 5.97 -5.24
N TYR A 56 -6.43 4.82 -5.77
CA TYR A 56 -7.78 4.60 -6.27
C TYR A 56 -8.82 4.71 -5.17
N TYR A 57 -8.57 4.10 -4.01
CA TYR A 57 -9.42 4.19 -2.83
C TYR A 57 -9.62 5.63 -2.37
N TRP A 58 -8.53 6.38 -2.16
CA TRP A 58 -8.61 7.75 -1.68
C TRP A 58 -9.31 8.67 -2.67
N ARG A 59 -9.10 8.46 -3.97
CA ARG A 59 -9.82 9.17 -5.02
C ARG A 59 -11.32 8.85 -5.02
N ALA A 60 -11.68 7.57 -4.90
CA ALA A 60 -13.08 7.14 -4.81
C ALA A 60 -13.76 7.72 -3.55
N LYS A 61 -13.05 7.75 -2.42
CA LYS A 61 -13.54 8.34 -1.17
C LYS A 61 -13.75 9.86 -1.29
N LEU A 62 -12.83 10.55 -1.94
CA LEU A 62 -12.97 11.99 -2.21
C LEU A 62 -14.20 12.26 -3.07
N LYS A 63 -14.40 11.49 -4.15
CA LYS A 63 -15.59 11.58 -5.01
C LYS A 63 -16.88 11.32 -4.25
N GLN A 64 -16.92 10.31 -3.37
CA GLN A 64 -18.08 10.03 -2.50
C GLN A 64 -18.42 11.21 -1.57
N LEU A 65 -17.41 11.97 -1.11
CA LEU A 65 -17.62 13.14 -0.25
C LEU A 65 -18.03 14.41 -1.01
N GLU A 66 -17.73 14.46 -2.30
CA GLU A 66 -18.11 15.53 -3.22
C GLU A 66 -19.51 15.31 -3.79
N ASP A 67 -19.82 14.08 -4.16
CA ASP A 67 -21.05 13.66 -4.78
C ASP A 67 -21.63 12.44 -4.05
N ARG A 68 -22.80 12.62 -3.44
CA ARG A 68 -23.51 11.54 -2.71
C ARG A 68 -24.05 10.46 -3.65
N SER A 69 -24.23 10.76 -4.94
CA SER A 69 -24.70 9.79 -5.94
C SER A 69 -23.56 8.94 -6.50
N TYR A 70 -22.30 9.24 -6.14
CA TYR A 70 -21.14 8.47 -6.58
C TYR A 70 -21.23 6.99 -6.17
N ARG A 71 -21.05 6.10 -7.14
CA ARG A 71 -21.08 4.64 -6.97
C ARG A 71 -19.83 4.12 -6.27
N PHE A 72 -19.72 4.38 -4.97
CA PHE A 72 -18.61 3.92 -4.14
C PHE A 72 -18.49 2.39 -4.10
N ASP A 73 -19.60 1.67 -4.20
CA ASP A 73 -19.62 0.19 -4.19
C ASP A 73 -18.89 -0.41 -5.39
N ALA A 74 -18.94 0.24 -6.57
CA ALA A 74 -18.19 -0.22 -7.74
C ALA A 74 -16.67 -0.12 -7.52
N ALA A 75 -16.22 0.93 -6.82
CA ALA A 75 -14.83 1.04 -6.43
C ALA A 75 -14.45 -0.02 -5.37
N MET A 76 -15.33 -0.29 -4.41
CA MET A 76 -15.10 -1.33 -3.39
C MET A 76 -15.07 -2.73 -3.98
N GLN A 77 -15.86 -2.99 -5.04
CA GLN A 77 -15.83 -4.26 -5.75
C GLN A 77 -14.42 -4.52 -6.33
N ILE A 78 -13.85 -3.54 -7.05
CA ILE A 78 -12.50 -3.64 -7.63
C ILE A 78 -11.44 -3.86 -6.53
N ILE A 79 -11.53 -3.11 -5.43
CA ILE A 79 -10.60 -3.24 -4.31
C ILE A 79 -10.74 -4.61 -3.63
N SER A 80 -11.97 -5.12 -3.49
CA SER A 80 -12.23 -6.44 -2.91
C SER A 80 -11.67 -7.56 -3.79
N THR A 81 -11.90 -7.52 -5.10
CA THR A 81 -11.39 -8.53 -6.04
C THR A 81 -9.87 -8.46 -6.18
N SER A 82 -9.27 -7.30 -5.94
CA SER A 82 -7.81 -7.11 -5.94
C SER A 82 -7.12 -7.66 -4.67
N GLN A 83 -7.86 -7.99 -3.61
CA GLN A 83 -7.26 -8.45 -2.34
C GLN A 83 -6.46 -9.74 -2.50
N VAL A 84 -7.02 -10.75 -3.18
CA VAL A 84 -6.36 -12.05 -3.33
C VAL A 84 -5.16 -11.96 -4.28
N PRO A 85 -5.27 -11.33 -5.47
CA PRO A 85 -4.11 -11.10 -6.32
C PRO A 85 -3.00 -10.30 -5.64
N ALA A 86 -3.34 -9.24 -4.88
CA ALA A 86 -2.36 -8.46 -4.13
C ALA A 86 -1.63 -9.31 -3.08
N LEU A 87 -2.35 -10.17 -2.35
CA LEU A 87 -1.76 -11.10 -1.39
C LEU A 87 -0.80 -12.07 -2.08
N ILE A 88 -1.25 -12.72 -3.15
CA ILE A 88 -0.45 -13.71 -3.89
C ILE A 88 0.84 -13.06 -4.39
N LEU A 89 0.75 -11.89 -5.04
CA LEU A 89 1.93 -11.18 -5.56
C LEU A 89 2.88 -10.76 -4.44
N THR A 90 2.34 -10.30 -3.30
CA THR A 90 3.15 -9.93 -2.13
C THR A 90 3.89 -11.13 -1.53
N LEU A 91 3.22 -12.29 -1.43
CA LEU A 91 3.83 -13.53 -0.96
C LEU A 91 4.89 -14.05 -1.94
N LEU A 92 4.63 -13.99 -3.25
CA LEU A 92 5.59 -14.38 -4.28
C LEU A 92 6.84 -13.48 -4.25
N ALA A 93 6.67 -12.16 -4.15
CA ALA A 93 7.79 -11.24 -4.00
C ALA A 93 8.61 -11.53 -2.73
N THR A 94 7.93 -11.76 -1.60
CA THR A 94 8.60 -12.09 -0.33
C THR A 94 9.38 -13.40 -0.43
N ALA A 95 8.80 -14.44 -1.03
CA ALA A 95 9.45 -15.72 -1.25
C ALA A 95 10.65 -15.59 -2.20
N ALA A 96 10.53 -14.80 -3.28
CA ALA A 96 11.62 -14.54 -4.22
C ALA A 96 12.78 -13.78 -3.56
N VAL A 97 12.49 -12.78 -2.73
CA VAL A 97 13.51 -12.10 -1.92
C VAL A 97 14.19 -13.08 -0.98
N ALA A 98 13.43 -13.89 -0.23
CA ALA A 98 14.00 -14.90 0.67
C ALA A 98 14.89 -15.89 -0.08
N TYR A 99 14.47 -16.35 -1.26
CA TYR A 99 15.28 -17.18 -2.15
C TYR A 99 16.57 -16.47 -2.59
N GLY A 100 16.49 -15.20 -2.97
CA GLY A 100 17.66 -14.40 -3.35
C GLY A 100 18.66 -14.20 -2.22
N TRP A 101 18.20 -14.11 -0.97
CA TRP A 101 19.07 -14.07 0.22
C TRP A 101 19.83 -15.38 0.45
N LEU A 102 19.24 -16.51 0.06
CA LEU A 102 19.82 -17.84 0.27
C LEU A 102 20.65 -18.33 -0.92
N THR A 103 20.50 -17.70 -2.08
CA THR A 103 21.12 -18.15 -3.34
C THR A 103 22.15 -17.12 -3.83
N PRO A 104 23.45 -17.44 -3.80
CA PRO A 104 24.49 -16.57 -4.34
C PRO A 104 24.27 -16.28 -5.83
N GLY A 105 24.55 -15.04 -6.25
CA GLY A 105 24.46 -14.62 -7.65
C GLY A 105 23.06 -14.22 -8.15
N VAL A 106 22.03 -14.28 -7.31
CA VAL A 106 20.70 -13.74 -7.65
C VAL A 106 20.70 -12.21 -7.68
N PHE A 107 21.40 -11.61 -6.72
CA PHE A 107 21.55 -10.16 -6.59
C PHE A 107 22.90 -9.70 -7.12
N SER A 108 22.90 -8.55 -7.81
CA SER A 108 24.13 -7.98 -8.39
C SER A 108 25.00 -7.26 -7.36
N GLY A 109 24.46 -6.94 -6.19
CA GLY A 109 25.16 -6.31 -5.08
C GLY A 109 24.24 -5.97 -3.91
N GLY A 110 24.83 -5.55 -2.79
CA GLY A 110 24.09 -5.32 -1.54
C GLY A 110 23.01 -4.23 -1.63
N TRP A 111 23.21 -3.21 -2.49
CA TRP A 111 22.20 -2.15 -2.69
C TRP A 111 20.96 -2.64 -3.42
N GLU A 112 21.13 -3.45 -4.45
CA GLU A 112 20.04 -4.05 -5.22
C GLU A 112 19.26 -5.06 -4.37
N GLN A 113 19.97 -5.88 -3.60
CA GLN A 113 19.39 -6.76 -2.57
C GLN A 113 18.58 -5.97 -1.52
N GLY A 114 19.11 -4.85 -1.05
CA GLY A 114 18.43 -3.95 -0.12
C GLY A 114 17.16 -3.34 -0.71
N VAL A 115 17.21 -2.93 -1.97
CA VAL A 115 16.07 -2.40 -2.73
C VAL A 115 14.97 -3.45 -2.91
N ALA A 116 15.31 -4.66 -3.33
CA ALA A 116 14.36 -5.76 -3.47
C ALA A 116 13.65 -6.05 -2.14
N THR A 117 14.44 -6.13 -1.07
CA THR A 117 13.95 -6.38 0.30
C THR A 117 13.03 -5.26 0.75
N PHE A 118 13.43 -4.00 0.56
CA PHE A 118 12.62 -2.85 0.92
C PHE A 118 11.29 -2.83 0.15
N ALA A 119 11.30 -3.08 -1.15
CA ALA A 119 10.09 -3.10 -1.97
C ALA A 119 9.10 -4.21 -1.53
N ALA A 120 9.61 -5.42 -1.25
CA ALA A 120 8.78 -6.52 -0.76
C ALA A 120 8.20 -6.24 0.63
N VAL A 121 9.01 -5.67 1.54
CA VAL A 121 8.55 -5.25 2.88
C VAL A 121 7.50 -4.15 2.76
N LEU A 122 7.73 -3.13 1.93
CA LEU A 122 6.77 -2.06 1.70
C LEU A 122 5.45 -2.61 1.16
N ALA A 123 5.49 -3.53 0.19
CA ALA A 123 4.29 -4.21 -0.30
C ALA A 123 3.55 -4.96 0.83
N GLY A 124 4.28 -5.71 1.68
CA GLY A 124 3.68 -6.38 2.84
C GLY A 124 3.02 -5.41 3.82
N LEU A 125 3.69 -4.30 4.13
CA LEU A 125 3.17 -3.26 5.00
C LEU A 125 1.94 -2.59 4.39
N GLU A 126 1.96 -2.24 3.10
CA GLU A 126 0.80 -1.64 2.42
C GLU A 126 -0.39 -2.60 2.36
N TYR A 127 -0.15 -3.89 2.11
CA TYR A 127 -1.21 -4.90 2.13
C TYR A 127 -1.91 -4.95 3.49
N ILE A 128 -1.12 -5.03 4.58
CA ILE A 128 -1.65 -5.01 5.94
C ILE A 128 -2.36 -3.68 6.22
N ASN A 129 -1.74 -2.56 5.82
CA ASN A 129 -2.25 -1.21 5.99
C ASN A 129 -3.65 -1.04 5.39
N TYR A 130 -3.86 -1.58 4.20
CA TYR A 130 -5.08 -1.40 3.45
C TYR A 130 -6.17 -2.41 3.81
N TYR A 131 -5.83 -3.69 3.95
CA TYR A 131 -6.85 -4.73 4.14
C TYR A 131 -7.11 -5.11 5.60
N HIS A 132 -6.23 -4.73 6.53
CA HIS A 132 -6.31 -5.24 7.90
C HIS A 132 -6.20 -4.16 8.99
N ARG A 133 -5.06 -3.48 9.11
CA ARG A 133 -4.71 -2.64 10.26
C ARG A 133 -4.07 -1.35 9.79
N GLN A 134 -4.44 -0.22 10.37
CA GLN A 134 -3.83 1.06 10.05
C GLN A 134 -2.40 1.11 10.56
N LEU A 135 -1.43 1.04 9.64
CA LEU A 135 0.01 1.14 9.91
C LEU A 135 0.57 2.52 9.57
N GLN A 136 -0.06 3.23 8.64
CA GLN A 136 0.32 4.59 8.24
C GLN A 136 -0.75 5.60 8.68
N HIS A 137 -0.36 6.88 8.75
CA HIS A 137 -1.21 7.99 9.17
C HIS A 137 -1.59 8.00 10.66
N PHE A 138 -0.60 7.78 11.54
CA PHE A 138 -0.69 7.99 13.00
C PHE A 138 -0.77 9.49 13.36
N ASP A 139 -1.70 10.23 12.76
CA ASP A 139 -1.79 11.69 12.97
C ASP A 139 -2.57 12.06 14.24
N HIS A 140 -2.86 11.08 15.10
CA HIS A 140 -3.68 11.24 16.30
C HIS A 140 -2.96 10.66 17.51
N GLY A 141 -2.50 11.53 18.42
CA GLY A 141 -1.96 11.14 19.73
C GLY A 141 -2.79 10.11 20.52
N PRO A 142 -4.14 10.06 20.38
CA PRO A 142 -4.95 8.97 20.94
C PRO A 142 -4.65 7.58 20.36
N ASP A 143 -4.22 7.45 19.11
CA ASP A 143 -3.89 6.16 18.49
C ASP A 143 -2.55 5.62 19.00
N PHE A 144 -1.57 6.49 19.20
CA PHE A 144 -0.31 6.14 19.86
C PHE A 144 -0.52 5.77 21.33
N LYS A 145 -1.32 6.56 22.07
CA LYS A 145 -1.71 6.22 23.45
C LYS A 145 -2.44 4.90 23.56
N ARG A 146 -3.24 4.53 22.55
CA ARG A 146 -3.99 3.27 22.51
C ARG A 146 -3.07 2.07 22.27
N LEU A 147 -2.08 2.21 21.38
CA LEU A 147 -1.02 1.23 21.17
C LEU A 147 -0.22 1.01 22.46
N LEU A 148 0.23 2.10 23.10
CA LEU A 148 0.95 2.05 24.37
C LEU A 148 0.11 1.49 25.52
N ALA A 149 -1.21 1.68 25.48
CA ALA A 149 -2.15 1.09 26.44
C ALA A 149 -2.51 -0.38 26.12
N GLY A 150 -1.79 -1.05 25.22
CA GLY A 150 -1.97 -2.48 24.90
C GLY A 150 -3.23 -2.82 24.11
N LYS A 151 -3.99 -1.82 23.62
CA LYS A 151 -5.27 -2.02 22.91
C LYS A 151 -5.11 -2.27 21.40
N GLY A 152 -3.87 -2.40 20.92
CA GLY A 152 -3.50 -2.77 19.56
C GLY A 152 -3.83 -1.73 18.47
N LEU A 153 -3.49 -2.08 17.22
CA LEU A 153 -3.75 -1.28 16.02
C LEU A 153 -5.24 -1.30 15.66
N ARG A 154 -5.78 -0.18 15.14
CA ARG A 154 -7.16 -0.12 14.67
C ARG A 154 -7.30 -0.72 13.26
N PRO A 155 -8.48 -1.25 12.88
CA PRO A 155 -8.77 -1.53 11.48
C PRO A 155 -8.65 -0.26 10.65
N SER A 156 -8.00 -0.36 9.49
CA SER A 156 -7.86 0.77 8.56
C SER A 156 -9.21 1.21 8.02
N GLN A 157 -9.28 2.46 7.51
CA GLN A 157 -10.52 2.97 6.95
C GLN A 157 -11.00 2.12 5.76
N MET A 158 -10.07 1.71 4.89
CA MET A 158 -10.38 0.84 3.76
C MET A 158 -10.89 -0.53 4.23
N ALA A 159 -10.28 -1.14 5.25
CA ALA A 159 -10.75 -2.41 5.80
C ALA A 159 -12.19 -2.33 6.36
N ARG A 160 -12.53 -1.21 7.02
CA ARG A 160 -13.90 -0.99 7.53
C ARG A 160 -14.90 -0.78 6.40
N ASP A 161 -14.56 0.03 5.42
CA ASP A 161 -15.41 0.28 4.25
C ASP A 161 -15.63 -1.02 3.45
N LEU A 162 -14.60 -1.85 3.33
CA LEU A 162 -14.67 -3.17 2.67
C LEU A 162 -15.55 -4.15 3.45
N GLN A 163 -15.46 -4.15 4.79
CA GLN A 163 -16.34 -4.96 5.64
C GLN A 163 -17.80 -4.52 5.52
N ALA A 164 -18.06 -3.20 5.44
CA ALA A 164 -19.40 -2.67 5.23
C ALA A 164 -19.95 -3.10 3.86
N TYR A 165 -19.15 -2.95 2.80
CA TYR A 165 -19.49 -3.38 1.45
C TYR A 165 -19.86 -4.88 1.39
N ARG A 166 -19.07 -5.75 2.03
CA ARG A 166 -19.31 -7.22 2.05
C ARG A 166 -20.55 -7.68 2.81
N ARG A 167 -21.17 -6.79 3.60
CA ARG A 167 -22.41 -7.07 4.34
C ARG A 167 -23.66 -6.63 3.59
N THR A 168 -23.49 -5.87 2.50
CA THR A 168 -24.54 -5.47 1.57
C THR A 168 -24.78 -6.57 0.56
#